data_AF-A0A0P4VUY1-F1
#
_entry.id   AF-A0A0P4VUY1-F1
#
_cell.length_a   1.000
_cell.length_b   1.000
_cell.length_c   1.000
_cell.angle_alpha   90.00
_cell.angle_beta   90.00
_cell.angle_gamma   90.00
#
_symmetry.space_group_name_H-M   'P 1'
#
loop_
_entity.id
_entity.type
_entity.pdbx_description
1 polymer ?
#
loop_
_entity_poly.entity_id
_entity_poly.type
_entity_poly.pdbx_seq_one_letter_code
_entity_poly.pdbx_strand_id
1 'polypeptide(L)'
;MEELENKDWEEFSPDELRRVELMRLKTLHKGHDAMHTEMVIIFFVTIIVAQIGLVEWKRRYPKSYQLVTLAAMWIIPMCLSIKNQWWRFIFLWLVFSCITAFIVKKAIEKPISGNTPGLVYMWFLLIYQLSFLLGIIGYVLFLLFLIRIDMFLGIKSQTMLESAVLFGFYGLYYGVLGQDIAEISSDKMASHIGYYSKDGIPARALENNICAVCGNEIFSIVSENGTVLNTYKLSCDHVFHEFCIRGWCIVGKKQICPYCKEKV
;
A
#
# COMPACT_ATOMS: atom_id res chain seq x y z
N MET A 1 -18.81 54.17 -20.56
CA MET A 1 -19.00 53.78 -19.13
C MET A 1 -19.79 54.85 -18.41
N GLU A 2 -19.47 56.14 -18.62
CA GLU A 2 -20.23 57.27 -18.04
C GLU A 2 -21.74 57.30 -18.40
N GLU A 3 -22.16 56.87 -19.59
CA GLU A 3 -23.59 56.88 -19.96
C GLU A 3 -24.45 55.82 -19.25
N LEU A 4 -23.84 54.77 -18.69
CA LEU A 4 -24.56 53.68 -18.01
C LEU A 4 -24.52 53.78 -16.49
N GLU A 5 -23.64 54.62 -15.95
CA GLU A 5 -23.42 54.80 -14.51
C GLU A 5 -24.44 55.79 -13.89
N ASN A 6 -25.12 56.57 -14.74
CA ASN A 6 -25.99 57.68 -14.34
C ASN A 6 -27.49 57.43 -14.59
N LYS A 7 -27.88 56.16 -14.82
CA LYS A 7 -29.27 55.75 -15.12
C LYS A 7 -29.86 55.00 -13.92
N ASP A 8 -31.03 55.42 -13.45
CA ASP A 8 -31.74 54.76 -12.34
C ASP A 8 -32.09 53.30 -12.71
N TRP A 9 -32.00 52.39 -11.73
CA TRP A 9 -32.18 50.94 -11.91
C TRP A 9 -33.53 50.52 -12.53
N GLU A 10 -34.50 51.42 -12.55
CA GLU A 10 -35.85 51.22 -13.10
C GLU A 10 -35.95 51.46 -14.63
N GLU A 11 -34.90 52.00 -15.27
CA GLU A 11 -34.93 52.42 -16.69
C GLU A 11 -34.21 51.48 -17.66
N PHE A 12 -33.76 50.31 -17.18
CA PHE A 12 -33.05 49.32 -17.98
C PHE A 12 -34.00 48.33 -18.63
N SER A 13 -33.90 48.18 -19.95
CA SER A 13 -34.58 47.07 -20.64
C SER A 13 -33.96 45.72 -20.24
N PRO A 14 -34.70 44.59 -20.32
CA PRO A 14 -34.21 43.27 -19.90
C PRO A 14 -32.90 42.83 -20.57
N ASP A 15 -32.66 43.28 -21.79
CA ASP A 15 -31.45 42.98 -22.56
C ASP A 15 -30.26 43.86 -22.12
N GLU A 16 -30.49 45.10 -21.71
CA GLU A 16 -29.43 45.96 -21.16
C GLU A 16 -28.99 45.49 -19.78
N LEU A 17 -29.93 45.06 -18.93
CA LEU A 17 -29.63 44.46 -17.62
C LEU A 17 -28.73 43.22 -17.79
N ARG A 18 -29.06 42.37 -18.77
CA ARG A 18 -28.28 41.17 -19.10
C ARG A 18 -26.88 41.50 -19.62
N ARG A 19 -26.72 42.57 -20.39
CA ARG A 19 -25.40 43.06 -20.85
C ARG A 19 -24.57 43.61 -19.70
N VAL A 20 -25.17 44.37 -18.79
CA VAL A 20 -24.48 44.89 -17.60
C VAL A 20 -24.02 43.73 -16.71
N GLU A 21 -24.88 42.74 -16.46
CA GLU A 21 -24.53 41.53 -15.69
C GLU A 21 -23.40 40.74 -16.36
N LEU A 22 -23.45 40.57 -17.69
CA LEU A 22 -22.43 39.84 -18.44
C LEU A 22 -21.10 40.60 -18.50
N MET A 23 -21.14 41.93 -18.53
CA MET A 23 -19.95 42.79 -18.40
C MET A 23 -19.38 42.75 -16.97
N ARG A 24 -20.23 42.71 -15.95
CA ARG A 24 -19.84 42.54 -14.54
C ARG A 24 -19.18 41.18 -14.31
N LEU A 25 -19.74 40.10 -14.85
CA LEU A 25 -19.14 38.77 -14.84
C LEU A 25 -17.81 38.72 -15.60
N LYS A 26 -17.72 39.35 -16.78
CA LYS A 26 -16.46 39.43 -17.55
C LYS A 26 -15.39 40.23 -16.82
N THR A 27 -15.74 41.31 -16.13
CA THR A 27 -14.78 42.11 -15.34
C THR A 27 -14.34 41.38 -14.08
N LEU A 28 -15.22 40.64 -13.40
CA LEU A 28 -14.85 39.74 -12.29
C LEU A 28 -13.89 38.62 -12.72
N HIS A 29 -14.02 38.10 -13.95
CA HIS A 29 -13.12 37.08 -14.49
C HIS A 29 -11.87 37.65 -15.18
N LYS A 30 -11.81 38.97 -15.41
CA LYS A 30 -10.68 39.62 -16.10
C LYS A 30 -9.47 39.66 -15.17
N GLY A 31 -8.59 38.65 -15.30
CA GLY A 31 -7.39 38.47 -14.49
C GLY A 31 -7.43 37.23 -13.59
N HIS A 32 -8.62 36.70 -13.28
CA HIS A 32 -8.78 35.45 -12.53
C HIS A 32 -8.25 34.25 -13.33
N ASP A 33 -8.46 34.22 -14.65
CA ASP A 33 -7.93 33.17 -15.54
C ASP A 33 -6.40 33.17 -15.61
N ALA A 34 -5.77 34.36 -15.53
CA ALA A 34 -4.32 34.49 -15.47
C ALA A 34 -3.76 33.97 -14.13
N MET A 35 -4.45 34.25 -13.00
CA MET A 35 -4.07 33.72 -11.68
C MET A 35 -4.22 32.20 -11.60
N HIS A 36 -5.29 31.62 -12.17
CA HIS A 36 -5.44 30.16 -12.27
C HIS A 36 -4.32 29.54 -13.09
N THR A 37 -3.96 30.16 -14.20
CA THR A 37 -2.87 29.68 -15.07
C THR A 37 -1.53 29.69 -14.33
N GLU A 38 -1.24 30.74 -13.57
CA GLU A 38 0.00 30.83 -12.77
C GLU A 38 0.06 29.78 -11.66
N MET A 39 -1.04 29.61 -10.90
CA MET A 39 -1.12 28.57 -9.86
C MET A 39 -0.93 27.17 -10.44
N VAL A 40 -1.52 26.89 -11.60
CA VAL A 40 -1.39 25.60 -12.30
C VAL A 40 0.05 25.36 -12.75
N ILE A 41 0.74 26.37 -13.30
CA ILE A 41 2.14 26.26 -13.72
C ILE A 41 3.04 25.97 -12.50
N ILE A 42 2.89 26.72 -11.41
CA ILE A 42 3.65 26.50 -10.17
C ILE A 42 3.38 25.09 -9.63
N PHE A 43 2.12 24.64 -9.64
CA PHE A 43 1.74 23.29 -9.23
C PHE A 43 2.42 22.19 -10.08
N PHE A 44 2.42 22.32 -11.41
CA PHE A 44 3.12 21.36 -12.27
C PHE A 44 4.63 21.36 -12.04
N VAL A 45 5.26 22.54 -11.94
CA VAL A 45 6.70 22.65 -11.69
C VAL A 45 7.05 22.01 -10.34
N THR A 46 6.30 22.32 -9.29
CA THR A 46 6.52 21.75 -7.95
C THR A 46 6.34 20.23 -7.94
N ILE A 47 5.33 19.68 -8.63
CA ILE A 47 5.17 18.23 -8.79
C ILE A 47 6.38 17.64 -9.49
N ILE A 48 6.81 18.19 -10.63
CA ILE A 48 7.93 17.65 -11.41
C ILE A 48 9.21 17.63 -10.56
N VAL A 49 9.53 18.75 -9.89
CA VAL A 49 10.70 18.84 -9.01
C VAL A 49 10.60 17.83 -7.85
N ALA A 50 9.43 17.70 -7.23
CA ALA A 50 9.21 16.73 -6.16
C ALA A 50 9.39 15.28 -6.65
N GLN A 51 8.87 14.93 -7.83
CA GLN A 51 9.01 13.59 -8.41
C GLN A 51 10.48 13.27 -8.72
N ILE A 52 11.23 14.21 -9.31
CA ILE A 52 12.67 14.03 -9.56
C ILE A 52 13.40 13.82 -8.23
N GLY A 53 13.09 14.63 -7.21
CA GLY A 53 13.68 14.51 -5.88
C GLY A 53 13.41 13.14 -5.24
N LEU A 54 12.18 12.64 -5.32
CA LEU A 54 11.80 11.32 -4.79
C LEU A 54 12.53 10.17 -5.50
N VAL A 55 12.62 10.22 -6.84
CA VAL A 55 13.31 9.20 -7.62
C VAL A 55 14.80 9.18 -7.31
N GLU A 56 15.44 10.35 -7.23
CA GLU A 56 16.86 10.46 -6.92
C GLU A 56 17.14 10.04 -5.47
N TRP A 57 16.25 10.36 -4.53
CA TRP A 57 16.35 9.91 -3.15
C TRP A 57 16.24 8.39 -3.03
N LYS A 58 15.27 7.78 -3.71
CA LYS A 58 15.15 6.32 -3.79
C LYS A 58 16.42 5.66 -4.35
N ARG A 59 17.05 6.30 -5.35
CA ARG A 59 18.28 5.80 -5.97
C ARG A 59 19.49 5.90 -5.04
N ARG A 60 19.69 7.03 -4.36
CA ARG A 60 20.87 7.26 -3.50
C ARG A 60 20.76 6.62 -2.12
N TYR A 61 19.59 6.69 -1.50
CA TYR A 61 19.37 6.26 -0.12
C TYR A 61 18.12 5.38 0.00
N PRO A 62 18.12 4.16 -0.58
CA PRO A 62 16.94 3.30 -0.63
C PRO A 62 16.40 2.95 0.76
N LYS A 63 17.28 2.74 1.76
CA LYS A 63 16.88 2.42 3.14
C LYS A 63 16.15 3.58 3.82
N SER A 64 16.64 4.81 3.62
CA SER A 64 16.02 6.01 4.18
C SER A 64 14.69 6.29 3.50
N TYR A 65 14.64 6.18 2.17
CA TYR A 65 13.42 6.31 1.39
C TYR A 65 12.34 5.33 1.89
N GLN A 66 12.64 4.03 1.96
CA GLN A 66 11.68 3.01 2.42
C GLN A 66 11.17 3.28 3.84
N LEU A 67 12.05 3.65 4.77
CA LEU A 67 11.65 3.89 6.16
C LEU A 67 10.75 5.13 6.29
N VAL A 68 11.10 6.23 5.61
CA VAL A 68 10.31 7.46 5.65
C VAL A 68 8.98 7.28 4.93
N THR A 69 8.94 6.62 3.77
CA THR A 69 7.67 6.36 3.07
C THR A 69 6.76 5.45 3.88
N LEU A 70 7.32 4.41 4.53
CA LEU A 70 6.55 3.54 5.41
C LEU A 70 5.98 4.33 6.62
N ALA A 71 6.80 5.16 7.26
CA ALA A 71 6.37 6.00 8.38
C ALA A 71 5.31 7.02 7.94
N ALA A 72 5.47 7.65 6.79
CA ALA A 72 4.51 8.59 6.23
C ALA A 72 3.17 7.89 5.93
N MET A 73 3.20 6.73 5.28
CA MET A 73 2.01 5.92 5.02
C MET A 73 1.31 5.50 6.32
N TRP A 74 2.06 5.21 7.38
CA TRP A 74 1.50 4.82 8.68
C TRP A 74 0.88 6.00 9.45
N ILE A 75 1.54 7.15 9.46
CA ILE A 75 1.20 8.32 10.31
C ILE A 75 0.14 9.22 9.65
N ILE A 76 0.24 9.49 8.34
CA ILE A 76 -0.64 10.47 7.67
C ILE A 76 -2.13 10.10 7.82
N PRO A 77 -2.58 8.87 7.49
CA PRO A 77 -3.97 8.47 7.63
C PRO A 77 -4.45 8.51 9.07
N MET A 78 -3.55 8.24 10.02
CA MET A 78 -3.86 8.28 11.43
C MET A 78 -4.07 9.72 11.94
N CYS A 79 -3.20 10.66 11.56
CA CYS A 79 -3.36 12.08 11.88
C CYS A 79 -4.67 12.66 11.31
N LEU A 80 -5.01 12.31 10.06
CA LEU A 80 -6.28 12.71 9.45
C LEU A 80 -7.48 12.11 10.18
N SER A 81 -7.39 10.85 10.60
CA SER A 81 -8.47 10.16 11.32
C SER A 81 -8.72 10.74 12.72
N ILE A 82 -7.68 11.19 13.43
CA ILE A 82 -7.86 11.93 14.70
C ILE A 82 -8.60 13.25 14.44
N LYS A 83 -8.13 14.04 13.47
CA LYS A 83 -8.73 15.35 13.17
C LYS A 83 -10.20 15.24 12.81
N ASN A 84 -10.56 14.20 12.05
CA ASN A 84 -11.93 13.96 11.60
C ASN A 84 -12.75 13.07 12.55
N GLN A 85 -12.20 12.66 13.70
CA GLN A 85 -12.86 11.82 14.71
C GLN A 85 -13.38 10.48 14.17
N TRP A 86 -12.62 9.84 13.26
CA TRP A 86 -12.98 8.56 12.64
C TRP A 86 -12.60 7.37 13.54
N TRP A 87 -13.34 7.20 14.64
CA TRP A 87 -13.07 6.20 15.68
C TRP A 87 -12.94 4.76 15.17
N ARG A 88 -13.74 4.38 14.16
CA ARG A 88 -13.69 3.03 13.55
C ARG A 88 -12.33 2.73 12.93
N PHE A 89 -11.76 3.69 12.20
CA PHE A 89 -10.46 3.54 11.59
C PHE A 89 -9.36 3.49 12.65
N ILE A 90 -9.42 4.37 13.65
CA ILE A 90 -8.44 4.43 14.74
C ILE A 90 -8.39 3.08 15.49
N PHE A 91 -9.55 2.51 15.80
CA PHE A 91 -9.62 1.21 16.47
C PHE A 91 -8.99 0.09 15.63
N LEU A 92 -9.38 -0.04 14.36
CA LEU A 92 -8.83 -1.07 13.47
C LEU A 92 -7.33 -0.88 13.23
N TRP A 93 -6.89 0.37 13.06
CA TRP A 93 -5.50 0.73 12.91
C TRP A 93 -4.69 0.35 14.14
N LEU A 94 -5.23 0.57 15.35
CA LEU A 94 -4.55 0.24 16.60
C LEU A 94 -4.42 -1.27 16.76
N VAL A 95 -5.49 -2.03 16.51
CA VAL A 95 -5.46 -3.49 16.54
C VAL A 95 -4.42 -4.03 15.54
N PHE A 96 -4.47 -3.56 14.29
CA PHE A 96 -3.51 -3.94 13.27
C PHE A 96 -2.07 -3.61 13.68
N SER A 97 -1.85 -2.41 14.21
CA SER A 97 -0.53 -1.92 14.63
C SER A 97 0.03 -2.73 15.80
N CYS A 98 -0.79 -3.01 16.82
CA CYS A 98 -0.39 -3.80 17.98
C CYS A 98 -0.03 -5.24 17.61
N ILE A 99 -0.87 -5.92 16.81
CA ILE A 99 -0.60 -7.30 16.40
C ILE A 99 0.63 -7.36 15.51
N THR A 100 0.75 -6.45 14.54
CA THR A 100 1.90 -6.40 13.64
C THR A 100 3.19 -6.09 14.40
N ALA A 101 3.16 -5.16 15.36
CA ALA A 101 4.33 -4.88 16.22
C ALA A 101 4.74 -6.10 17.05
N PHE A 102 3.79 -6.86 17.60
CA PHE A 102 4.07 -8.10 18.33
C PHE A 102 4.74 -9.16 17.44
N ILE A 103 4.25 -9.33 16.20
CA ILE A 103 4.78 -10.32 15.26
C ILE A 103 6.16 -9.91 14.74
N VAL A 104 6.34 -8.63 14.42
CA VAL A 104 7.65 -8.08 14.01
C VAL A 104 8.65 -8.19 15.16
N LYS A 105 8.23 -7.96 16.41
CA LYS A 105 9.10 -8.16 17.58
C LYS A 105 9.59 -9.61 17.64
N LYS A 106 8.69 -10.60 17.51
CA LYS A 106 9.08 -12.01 17.46
C LYS A 106 10.01 -12.34 16.29
N ALA A 107 9.84 -11.70 15.14
CA ALA A 107 10.70 -11.89 13.97
C ALA A 107 12.13 -11.33 14.16
N ILE A 108 12.34 -10.41 15.12
CA ILE A 108 13.62 -9.74 15.39
C ILE A 108 14.29 -10.29 16.66
N GLU A 109 13.54 -10.95 17.55
CA GLU A 109 14.07 -11.55 18.78
C GLU A 109 15.15 -12.59 18.49
N LYS A 110 16.21 -12.58 19.31
CA LYS A 110 17.33 -13.54 19.23
C LYS A 110 17.34 -14.42 20.48
N PRO A 111 17.44 -15.75 20.37
CA PRO A 111 17.43 -16.55 19.14
C PRO A 111 16.03 -16.69 18.53
N ILE A 112 15.94 -16.74 17.19
CA ILE A 112 14.67 -16.99 16.48
C ILE A 112 14.31 -18.47 16.68
N SER A 113 13.12 -18.74 17.23
CA SER A 113 12.60 -20.11 17.28
C SER A 113 12.11 -20.54 15.90
N GLY A 114 12.33 -21.80 15.52
CA GLY A 114 12.00 -22.30 14.18
C GLY A 114 10.52 -22.26 13.79
N ASN A 115 9.59 -22.07 14.74
CA ASN A 115 8.16 -21.88 14.46
C ASN A 115 7.78 -20.41 14.15
N THR A 116 8.70 -19.47 14.40
CA THR A 116 8.46 -18.02 14.19
C THR A 116 8.17 -17.65 12.73
N PRO A 117 8.91 -18.16 11.72
CA PRO A 117 8.59 -17.91 10.31
C PRO A 117 7.17 -18.35 9.94
N GLY A 118 6.72 -19.46 10.51
CA GLY A 118 5.35 -19.98 10.43
C GLY A 118 4.31 -18.91 10.75
N LEU A 119 4.41 -18.39 11.97
CA LEU A 119 3.51 -17.37 12.52
C LEU A 119 3.53 -16.08 11.69
N VAL A 120 4.74 -15.60 11.34
CA VAL A 120 4.94 -14.33 10.63
C VAL A 120 4.28 -14.39 9.25
N TYR A 121 4.55 -15.43 8.46
CA TYR A 121 3.97 -15.57 7.13
C TYR A 121 2.46 -15.79 7.19
N MET A 122 1.95 -16.56 8.17
CA MET A 122 0.51 -16.77 8.33
C MET A 122 -0.24 -15.45 8.57
N TRP A 123 0.29 -14.57 9.43
CA TRP A 123 -0.30 -13.27 9.68
C TRP A 123 -0.33 -12.36 8.45
N PHE A 124 0.81 -12.23 7.76
CA PHE A 124 0.87 -11.38 6.57
C PHE A 124 0.03 -11.94 5.42
N LEU A 125 -0.08 -13.26 5.31
CA LEU A 125 -0.98 -13.91 4.35
C LEU A 125 -2.45 -13.61 4.69
N LEU A 126 -2.83 -13.64 5.97
CA LEU A 126 -4.17 -13.28 6.43
C LEU A 126 -4.49 -11.81 6.09
N ILE A 127 -3.57 -10.89 6.35
CA ILE A 127 -3.73 -9.47 5.99
C ILE A 127 -3.87 -9.31 4.47
N TYR A 128 -3.06 -10.01 3.68
CA TYR A 128 -3.17 -10.01 2.23
C TYR A 128 -4.55 -10.50 1.76
N GLN A 129 -5.04 -11.63 2.29
CA GLN A 129 -6.35 -12.18 1.92
C GLN A 129 -7.51 -11.25 2.29
N LEU A 130 -7.49 -10.68 3.49
CA LEU A 130 -8.50 -9.70 3.92
C LEU A 130 -8.46 -8.45 3.05
N SER A 131 -7.27 -7.92 2.78
CA SER A 131 -7.08 -6.72 1.95
C SER A 131 -7.54 -6.95 0.51
N PHE A 132 -7.23 -8.12 -0.04
CA PHE A 132 -7.67 -8.54 -1.36
C PHE A 132 -9.19 -8.69 -1.44
N LEU A 133 -9.81 -9.32 -0.43
CA LEU A 133 -11.27 -9.46 -0.36
C LEU A 133 -11.96 -8.09 -0.27
N LEU A 134 -11.51 -7.21 0.62
CA LEU A 134 -12.04 -5.86 0.75
C LEU A 134 -11.86 -5.05 -0.55
N GLY A 135 -10.72 -5.20 -1.22
CA GLY A 135 -10.46 -4.59 -2.52
C GLY A 135 -11.42 -5.08 -3.61
N ILE A 136 -11.69 -6.38 -3.68
CA ILE A 136 -12.68 -6.95 -4.61
C ILE A 136 -14.07 -6.41 -4.30
N ILE A 137 -14.49 -6.39 -3.02
CA ILE A 137 -15.79 -5.87 -2.61
C ILE A 137 -15.92 -4.39 -3.03
N GLY A 138 -14.90 -3.57 -2.75
CA GLY A 138 -14.89 -2.17 -3.15
C GLY A 138 -14.96 -1.99 -4.67
N TYR A 139 -14.21 -2.79 -5.42
CA TYR A 139 -14.23 -2.77 -6.89
C TYR A 139 -15.59 -3.15 -7.47
N VAL A 140 -16.20 -4.23 -6.96
CA VAL A 140 -17.54 -4.66 -7.41
C VAL A 140 -18.58 -3.59 -7.09
N LEU A 141 -18.58 -3.01 -5.88
CA LEU A 141 -19.48 -1.91 -5.53
C LEU A 141 -19.29 -0.69 -6.43
N PHE A 142 -18.04 -0.38 -6.78
CA PHE A 142 -17.74 0.71 -7.72
C PHE A 142 -18.28 0.43 -9.12
N LEU A 143 -18.13 -0.81 -9.64
CA LEU A 143 -18.71 -1.20 -10.93
C LEU A 143 -20.23 -1.13 -10.93
N LEU A 144 -20.89 -1.60 -9.86
CA LEU A 144 -22.34 -1.51 -9.70
C LEU A 144 -22.82 -0.04 -9.71
N PHE A 145 -22.01 0.86 -9.16
CA PHE A 145 -22.27 2.30 -9.17
C PHE A 145 -22.15 2.89 -10.58
N LEU A 146 -21.12 2.51 -11.34
CA LEU A 146 -20.96 2.97 -12.73
C LEU A 146 -22.11 2.52 -13.63
N ILE A 147 -22.62 1.31 -13.45
CA ILE A 147 -23.74 0.75 -14.22
C ILE A 147 -25.09 1.34 -13.76
N ARG A 148 -25.10 2.18 -12.71
CA ARG A 148 -26.30 2.81 -12.13
C ARG A 148 -27.31 1.81 -11.55
N ILE A 149 -26.83 0.67 -11.06
CA ILE A 149 -27.67 -0.36 -10.42
C ILE A 149 -28.23 0.12 -9.07
N ASP A 150 -27.60 1.13 -8.45
CA ASP A 150 -28.13 1.85 -7.29
C ASP A 150 -29.56 2.35 -7.48
N MET A 151 -29.91 2.80 -8.69
CA MET A 151 -31.25 3.28 -9.02
C MET A 151 -32.28 2.14 -8.98
N PHE A 152 -31.91 0.95 -9.45
CA PHE A 152 -32.77 -0.24 -9.42
C PHE A 152 -32.92 -0.81 -8.00
N LEU A 153 -31.88 -0.70 -7.18
CA LEU A 153 -31.88 -1.17 -5.78
C LEU A 153 -32.50 -0.16 -4.79
N GLY A 154 -32.84 1.05 -5.25
CA GLY A 154 -33.37 2.13 -4.40
C GLY A 154 -32.36 2.66 -3.37
N ILE A 155 -31.06 2.41 -3.57
CA ILE A 155 -30.00 2.87 -2.69
C ILE A 155 -29.54 4.25 -3.16
N LYS A 156 -29.30 5.18 -2.24
CA LYS A 156 -28.74 6.49 -2.59
C LYS A 156 -27.36 6.31 -3.23
N SER A 157 -27.18 6.80 -4.46
CA SER A 157 -25.94 6.66 -5.25
C SER A 157 -24.69 7.13 -4.48
N GLN A 158 -24.84 8.20 -3.69
CA GLN A 158 -23.79 8.72 -2.83
C GLN A 158 -23.30 7.69 -1.81
N THR A 159 -24.21 7.00 -1.13
CA THR A 159 -23.87 6.01 -0.08
C THR A 159 -23.16 4.80 -0.66
N MET A 160 -23.55 4.37 -1.86
CA MET A 160 -22.90 3.25 -2.54
C MET A 160 -21.48 3.61 -2.99
N LEU A 161 -21.28 4.83 -3.51
CA LEU A 161 -19.95 5.34 -3.86
C LEU A 161 -19.05 5.49 -2.62
N GLU A 162 -19.56 6.09 -1.55
CA GLU A 162 -18.82 6.23 -0.28
C GLU A 162 -18.40 4.87 0.27
N SER A 163 -19.29 3.87 0.22
CA SER A 163 -18.98 2.51 0.64
C SER A 163 -17.92 1.86 -0.25
N ALA A 164 -18.04 1.99 -1.58
CA ALA A 164 -17.07 1.46 -2.54
C ALA A 164 -15.66 2.03 -2.30
N VAL A 165 -15.57 3.35 -2.15
CA VAL A 165 -14.31 4.05 -1.86
C VAL A 165 -13.75 3.62 -0.50
N LEU A 166 -14.60 3.46 0.52
CA LEU A 166 -14.19 3.00 1.84
C LEU A 166 -13.58 1.60 1.80
N PHE A 167 -14.27 0.63 1.20
CA PHE A 167 -13.75 -0.74 1.06
C PHE A 167 -12.46 -0.80 0.24
N GLY A 168 -12.41 -0.05 -0.88
CA GLY A 168 -11.21 0.08 -1.71
C GLY A 168 -10.04 0.70 -0.94
N PHE A 169 -10.28 1.76 -0.16
CA PHE A 169 -9.27 2.40 0.67
C PHE A 169 -8.73 1.44 1.74
N TYR A 170 -9.59 0.73 2.46
CA TYR A 170 -9.16 -0.24 3.48
C TYR A 170 -8.33 -1.37 2.88
N GLY A 171 -8.79 -1.94 1.74
CA GLY A 171 -8.07 -2.99 1.04
C GLY A 171 -6.69 -2.52 0.55
N LEU A 172 -6.61 -1.34 -0.08
CA LEU A 172 -5.34 -0.82 -0.57
C LEU A 172 -4.41 -0.42 0.57
N TYR A 173 -4.92 0.26 1.60
CA TYR A 173 -4.14 0.77 2.71
C TYR A 173 -3.47 -0.35 3.51
N TYR A 174 -4.27 -1.29 4.04
CA TYR A 174 -3.72 -2.41 4.82
C TYR A 174 -2.97 -3.40 3.94
N GLY A 175 -3.33 -3.52 2.65
CA GLY A 175 -2.62 -4.35 1.69
C GLY A 175 -1.20 -3.87 1.42
N VAL A 176 -1.02 -2.59 1.08
CA VAL A 176 0.31 -2.00 0.84
C VAL A 176 1.11 -1.96 2.14
N LEU A 177 0.50 -1.53 3.24
CA LEU A 177 1.17 -1.46 4.54
C LEU A 177 1.64 -2.85 5.02
N GLY A 178 0.78 -3.86 4.94
CA GLY A 178 1.12 -5.23 5.27
C GLY A 178 2.23 -5.79 4.38
N GLN A 179 2.20 -5.46 3.08
CA GLN A 179 3.21 -5.89 2.11
C GLN A 179 4.61 -5.34 2.41
N ASP A 180 4.73 -4.04 2.71
CA ASP A 180 6.03 -3.42 2.99
C ASP A 180 6.66 -3.97 4.28
N ILE A 181 5.84 -4.18 5.32
CA ILE A 181 6.32 -4.76 6.59
C ILE A 181 6.69 -6.22 6.41
N ALA A 182 5.93 -6.97 5.61
CA ALA A 182 6.20 -8.35 5.29
C ALA A 182 7.57 -8.53 4.62
N GLU A 183 7.91 -7.67 3.66
CA GLU A 183 9.22 -7.67 3.01
C GLU A 183 10.34 -7.39 4.00
N ILE A 184 10.21 -6.34 4.83
CA ILE A 184 11.19 -5.99 5.85
C ILE A 184 11.37 -7.13 6.88
N SER A 185 10.28 -7.76 7.28
CA SER A 185 10.30 -8.87 8.26
C SER A 185 10.96 -10.11 7.70
N SER A 186 10.66 -10.47 6.45
CA SER A 186 11.27 -11.60 5.75
C SER A 186 12.78 -11.41 5.60
N ASP A 187 13.22 -10.20 5.23
CA ASP A 187 14.63 -9.86 5.09
C ASP A 187 15.39 -9.91 6.43
N LYS A 188 14.80 -9.36 7.51
CA LYS A 188 15.41 -9.38 8.84
C LYS A 188 15.51 -10.82 9.38
N MET A 189 14.44 -11.59 9.27
CA MET A 189 14.39 -12.98 9.72
C MET A 189 15.44 -13.84 9.03
N ALA A 190 15.53 -13.76 7.69
CA ALA A 190 16.55 -14.50 6.94
C ALA A 190 17.98 -14.08 7.32
N SER A 191 18.23 -12.78 7.54
CA SER A 191 19.55 -12.30 7.96
C SER A 191 19.95 -12.75 9.37
N HIS A 192 18.98 -12.93 10.28
CA HIS A 192 19.23 -13.34 11.66
C HIS A 192 19.57 -14.81 11.80
N ILE A 193 19.06 -15.66 10.91
CA ILE A 193 19.37 -17.09 10.89
C ILE A 193 20.83 -17.33 10.43
N GLY A 194 21.38 -16.43 9.61
CA GLY A 194 22.80 -16.41 9.24
C GLY A 194 23.16 -17.19 7.98
N TYR A 195 22.21 -17.92 7.38
CA TYR A 195 22.36 -18.58 6.07
C TYR A 195 22.10 -17.64 4.88
N TYR A 196 21.55 -16.44 5.13
CA TYR A 196 21.33 -15.40 4.12
C TYR A 196 22.11 -14.13 4.44
N SER A 197 22.82 -13.59 3.45
CA SER A 197 23.50 -12.29 3.52
C SER A 197 23.10 -11.43 2.32
N LYS A 198 22.71 -10.17 2.55
CA LYS A 198 22.36 -9.24 1.46
C LYS A 198 23.59 -8.87 0.62
N ASP A 199 24.74 -8.66 1.27
CA ASP A 199 25.91 -7.99 0.69
C ASP A 199 27.17 -8.88 0.60
N GLY A 200 27.10 -10.19 0.85
CA GLY A 200 28.28 -11.05 0.80
C GLY A 200 28.03 -12.55 0.97
N ILE A 201 29.07 -13.25 1.42
CA ILE A 201 29.08 -14.69 1.73
C ILE A 201 28.24 -14.93 3.00
N PRO A 202 27.37 -15.96 3.05
CA PRO A 202 26.59 -16.29 4.24
C PRO A 202 27.51 -16.59 5.43
N ALA A 203 27.07 -16.23 6.65
CA ALA A 203 27.87 -16.40 7.86
C ALA A 203 27.99 -17.87 8.30
N ARG A 204 27.13 -18.75 7.75
CA ARG A 204 27.13 -20.19 7.99
C ARG A 204 27.00 -20.95 6.67
N ALA A 205 27.73 -22.05 6.54
CA ALA A 205 27.53 -23.01 5.47
C ALA A 205 26.23 -23.79 5.71
N LEU A 206 25.43 -23.96 4.66
CA LEU A 206 24.17 -24.69 4.75
C LEU A 206 24.41 -26.19 4.64
N GLU A 207 23.95 -26.96 5.62
CA GLU A 207 23.89 -28.43 5.54
C GLU A 207 22.63 -28.85 4.76
N ASN A 208 22.72 -29.94 3.99
CA ASN A 208 21.67 -30.39 3.07
C ASN A 208 20.30 -30.67 3.72
N ASN A 209 20.28 -30.92 5.02
CA ASN A 209 19.06 -31.26 5.77
C ASN A 209 18.50 -30.09 6.58
N ILE A 210 19.00 -28.85 6.41
CA ILE A 210 18.52 -27.69 7.18
C ILE A 210 17.86 -26.68 6.24
N CYS A 211 16.67 -26.20 6.61
CA CYS A 211 15.99 -25.15 5.86
C CYS A 211 16.64 -23.78 6.14
N ALA A 212 17.21 -23.12 5.13
CA ALA A 212 17.87 -21.82 5.31
C ALA A 212 16.94 -20.68 5.77
N VAL A 213 15.61 -20.86 5.63
CA VAL A 213 14.59 -19.84 5.96
C VAL A 213 14.07 -19.95 7.40
N CYS A 214 14.08 -21.14 8.01
CA CYS A 214 13.65 -21.32 9.40
C CYS A 214 14.71 -21.89 10.33
N GLY A 215 15.82 -22.41 9.80
CA GLY A 215 16.91 -22.99 10.57
C GLY A 215 16.62 -24.36 11.17
N ASN A 216 15.46 -24.96 10.89
CA ASN A 216 15.11 -26.30 11.36
C ASN A 216 15.53 -27.39 10.36
N GLU A 217 15.70 -28.61 10.89
CA GLU A 217 15.91 -29.81 10.10
C GLU A 217 14.68 -30.14 9.22
N ILE A 218 14.95 -30.55 7.99
CA ILE A 218 13.99 -30.97 6.99
C ILE A 218 13.80 -32.48 7.16
N PHE A 219 12.81 -32.89 7.95
CA PHE A 219 12.45 -34.30 8.05
C PHE A 219 11.70 -34.73 6.78
N SER A 220 12.35 -35.53 5.94
CA SER A 220 11.71 -36.16 4.79
C SER A 220 10.84 -37.35 5.26
N ILE A 221 9.58 -37.10 5.59
CA ILE A 221 8.62 -38.19 5.75
C ILE A 221 8.26 -38.68 4.35
N VAL A 222 8.83 -39.81 3.94
CA VAL A 222 8.46 -40.48 2.70
C VAL A 222 7.08 -41.11 2.92
N SER A 223 6.03 -40.54 2.33
CA SER A 223 4.76 -41.25 2.21
C SER A 223 4.89 -42.36 1.16
N GLU A 224 4.13 -43.46 1.33
CA GLU A 224 4.16 -44.68 0.47
C GLU A 224 3.93 -44.41 -1.03
N ASN A 225 3.51 -43.20 -1.41
CA ASN A 225 3.33 -42.75 -2.79
C ASN A 225 4.51 -41.90 -3.35
N GLY A 226 5.64 -41.83 -2.66
CA GLY A 226 6.84 -41.11 -3.12
C GLY A 226 6.77 -39.58 -3.05
N THR A 227 5.71 -39.01 -2.45
CA THR A 227 5.60 -37.57 -2.20
C THR A 227 6.12 -37.24 -0.80
N VAL A 228 7.17 -36.42 -0.73
CA VAL A 228 7.70 -35.88 0.54
C VAL A 228 6.78 -34.73 0.96
N LEU A 229 5.85 -34.97 1.90
CA LEU A 229 4.94 -33.93 2.38
C LEU A 229 5.72 -32.74 2.96
N ASN A 230 5.38 -31.53 2.52
CA ASN A 230 5.85 -30.23 3.04
C ASN A 230 7.29 -29.83 2.71
N THR A 231 7.94 -30.42 1.70
CA THR A 231 9.25 -29.96 1.21
C THR A 231 9.20 -29.60 -0.28
N TYR A 232 10.01 -28.64 -0.70
CA TYR A 232 10.07 -28.20 -2.08
C TYR A 232 11.53 -27.98 -2.47
N LYS A 233 11.92 -28.59 -3.60
CA LYS A 233 13.28 -28.52 -4.16
C LYS A 233 13.31 -27.50 -5.30
N LEU A 234 14.24 -26.55 -5.25
CA LEU A 234 14.45 -25.54 -6.29
C LEU A 234 15.32 -26.09 -7.44
N SER A 235 15.38 -25.34 -8.55
CA SER A 235 16.28 -25.61 -9.70
C SER A 235 17.76 -25.63 -9.31
N CYS A 236 18.14 -24.82 -8.31
CA CYS A 236 19.48 -24.75 -7.73
C CYS A 236 19.80 -25.89 -6.73
N ASP A 237 19.03 -26.98 -6.78
CA ASP A 237 19.10 -28.17 -5.91
C ASP A 237 18.85 -27.97 -4.40
N HIS A 238 18.68 -26.74 -3.92
CA HIS A 238 18.36 -26.46 -2.51
C HIS A 238 16.92 -26.87 -2.14
N VAL A 239 16.77 -27.54 -1.00
CA VAL A 239 15.48 -28.02 -0.46
C VAL A 239 15.04 -27.13 0.69
N PHE A 240 13.76 -26.77 0.72
CA PHE A 240 13.15 -25.95 1.77
C PHE A 240 11.83 -26.56 2.23
N HIS A 241 11.35 -26.15 3.41
CA HIS A 241 9.95 -26.38 3.76
C HIS A 241 9.04 -25.62 2.78
N GLU A 242 8.01 -26.28 2.27
CA GLU A 242 7.04 -25.74 1.31
C GLU A 242 6.43 -24.42 1.82
N PHE A 243 6.07 -24.37 3.10
CA PHE A 243 5.54 -23.17 3.73
C PHE A 243 6.58 -22.02 3.79
N CYS A 244 7.83 -22.35 4.08
CA CYS A 244 8.90 -21.35 4.21
C CYS A 244 9.26 -20.74 2.86
N ILE A 245 9.38 -21.56 1.81
CA ILE A 245 9.70 -21.05 0.47
C ILE A 245 8.51 -20.31 -0.15
N ARG A 246 7.27 -20.74 0.10
CA ARG A 246 6.08 -19.98 -0.29
C ARG A 246 6.01 -18.63 0.41
N GLY A 247 6.27 -18.58 1.71
CA GLY A 247 6.38 -17.31 2.45
C GLY A 247 7.44 -16.40 1.85
N TRP A 248 8.62 -16.93 1.55
CA TRP A 248 9.70 -16.18 0.93
C TRP A 248 9.33 -15.60 -0.45
N CYS A 249 8.77 -16.41 -1.35
CA CYS A 249 8.45 -15.98 -2.71
C CYS A 249 7.19 -15.10 -2.78
N ILE A 250 6.14 -15.45 -2.03
CA ILE A 250 4.84 -14.77 -2.09
C ILE A 250 4.82 -13.55 -1.16
N VAL A 251 5.12 -13.76 0.13
CA VAL A 251 5.01 -12.73 1.17
C VAL A 251 6.20 -11.77 1.11
N GLY A 252 7.42 -12.30 0.96
CA GLY A 252 8.64 -11.51 0.80
C GLY A 252 8.88 -10.93 -0.60
N LYS A 253 8.09 -11.36 -1.62
CA LYS A 253 8.27 -11.03 -3.04
C LYS A 253 9.69 -11.29 -3.57
N LYS A 254 10.38 -12.29 -3.02
CA LYS A 254 11.74 -12.66 -3.43
C LYS A 254 11.67 -13.85 -4.39
N GLN A 255 11.90 -13.60 -5.68
CA GLN A 255 12.01 -14.65 -6.70
C GLN A 255 13.46 -15.15 -6.85
N ILE A 256 14.12 -15.35 -5.71
CA ILE A 256 15.52 -15.78 -5.64
C ILE A 256 15.67 -16.82 -4.53
N CYS A 257 16.60 -17.76 -4.72
CA CYS A 257 16.94 -18.73 -3.69
C CYS A 257 17.49 -17.99 -2.45
N PRO A 258 16.95 -18.28 -1.25
CA PRO A 258 17.45 -17.69 -0.01
C PRO A 258 18.93 -17.94 0.28
N TYR A 259 19.57 -18.93 -0.35
CA TYR A 259 20.97 -19.27 -0.13
C TYR A 259 21.87 -18.83 -1.29
N CYS A 260 21.70 -19.44 -2.48
CA CYS A 260 22.57 -19.17 -3.65
C CYS A 260 22.17 -17.93 -4.46
N LYS A 261 21.03 -17.28 -4.15
CA LYS A 261 20.48 -16.12 -4.89
C LYS A 261 20.17 -16.37 -6.37
N GLU A 262 20.18 -17.62 -6.82
CA GLU A 262 19.72 -17.98 -8.15
C GLU A 262 18.22 -17.69 -8.30
N LYS A 263 17.81 -17.22 -9.47
CA LYS A 263 16.41 -16.89 -9.74
C LYS A 263 15.58 -18.17 -9.77
N VAL A 264 14.43 -18.12 -9.10
CA VAL A 264 13.47 -19.24 -8.95
C VAL A 264 12.23 -18.98 -9.80
#